data_AF-A0A6N9IX63-F1
#
_entry.id   AF-A0A6N9IX63-F1
#
_cell.length_a   1.000
_cell.length_b   1.000
_cell.length_c   1.000
_cell.angle_alpha   90.00
_cell.angle_beta   90.00
_cell.angle_gamma   90.00
#
_symmetry.space_group_name_H-M   'P 1'
#
loop_
_entity.id
_entity.type
_entity.pdbx_description
1 polymer ?
#
loop_
_entity_poly.entity_id
_entity_poly.type
_entity_poly.pdbx_seq_one_letter_code
_entity_poly.pdbx_strand_id
1 'polypeptide(L)' 'MTAPVDRLPNIKNAKDVWLDRYNNQRTHQGKRCQGRTPMQTFTENMLAAKEKMWDMEGSSELTATI' A
#
# COMPACT_ATOMS: atom_id res chain seq x y z
N MET A 1 -35.15 17.46 -11.88
CA MET A 1 -34.82 17.21 -10.46
C MET A 1 -33.67 16.22 -10.39
N THR A 2 -32.44 16.66 -10.67
CA THR A 2 -31.24 15.83 -10.56
C THR A 2 -30.65 16.08 -9.18
N ALA A 3 -30.52 15.03 -8.37
CA ALA A 3 -29.90 15.16 -7.05
C ALA A 3 -28.51 15.79 -7.20
N PRO A 4 -28.11 16.71 -6.31
CA PRO A 4 -26.80 17.34 -6.37
C PRO A 4 -25.73 16.26 -6.22
N VAL A 5 -24.87 16.16 -7.24
CA VAL A 5 -23.73 15.21 -7.29
C VAL A 5 -22.74 15.38 -6.13
N ASP A 6 -22.90 16.45 -5.36
CA ASP A 6 -22.06 16.85 -4.23
C ASP A 6 -22.35 16.08 -2.93
N ARG A 7 -23.41 15.25 -2.90
CA ARG A 7 -23.78 14.47 -1.70
C ARG A 7 -23.12 13.08 -1.65
N LEU A 8 -22.45 12.67 -2.71
CA LEU A 8 -21.60 11.47 -2.72
C LEU A 8 -20.16 11.90 -2.41
N PRO A 9 -19.40 11.14 -1.61
CA PRO A 9 -17.96 11.39 -1.52
C PRO A 9 -17.43 11.40 -2.96
N ASN A 10 -16.82 12.52 -3.35
CA ASN A 10 -16.30 12.64 -4.70
C ASN A 10 -15.37 11.44 -4.98
N ILE A 11 -15.28 11.02 -6.25
CA ILE A 11 -14.60 9.78 -6.62
C ILE A 11 -13.15 9.74 -6.10
N LYS A 12 -12.53 10.92 -5.92
CA LYS A 12 -11.20 11.06 -5.34
C LYS A 12 -11.19 10.64 -3.86
N ASN A 13 -12.05 11.20 -3.03
CA ASN A 13 -12.16 10.88 -1.61
C ASN A 13 -12.56 9.43 -1.37
N ALA A 14 -13.48 8.87 -2.18
CA ALA A 14 -13.87 7.47 -2.08
C ALA A 14 -12.71 6.51 -2.39
N LYS A 15 -11.84 6.86 -3.35
CA LYS A 15 -10.64 6.08 -3.68
C LYS A 15 -9.62 6.11 -2.55
N ASP A 16 -9.38 7.27 -1.96
CA ASP A 16 -8.40 7.43 -0.90
C ASP A 16 -8.84 6.63 0.36
N VAL A 17 -10.13 6.68 0.72
CA VAL A 17 -10.70 5.85 1.80
C VAL A 17 -10.63 4.35 1.50
N TRP A 18 -10.92 3.95 0.25
CA TRP A 18 -10.83 2.55 -0.14
C TRP A 18 -9.40 2.02 -0.08
N LEU A 19 -8.42 2.82 -0.51
CA LEU A 19 -7.00 2.48 -0.44
C LEU A 19 -6.53 2.27 0.99
N ASP A 20 -6.88 3.17 1.91
CA ASP A 20 -6.52 3.02 3.33
C ASP A 20 -7.08 1.71 3.90
N ARG A 21 -8.38 1.47 3.70
CA ARG A 21 -9.02 0.24 4.19
C ARG A 21 -8.36 -1.01 3.61
N TYR A 22 -8.07 -1.03 2.31
CA TYR A 22 -7.45 -2.18 1.65
C TYR A 22 -6.05 -2.43 2.19
N ASN A 23 -5.24 -1.38 2.32
CA ASN A 23 -3.83 -1.47 2.69
C ASN A 23 -3.63 -1.81 4.18
N ASN A 24 -4.46 -1.22 5.05
CA ASN A 24 -4.22 -1.20 6.50
C ASN A 24 -5.21 -2.04 7.32
N GLN A 25 -6.39 -2.35 6.79
CA GLN A 25 -7.45 -2.99 7.59
C GLN A 25 -7.86 -4.36 7.05
N ARG A 26 -7.72 -4.58 5.74
CA ARG A 26 -8.09 -5.85 5.13
C ARG A 26 -7.00 -6.89 5.31
N THR A 27 -7.27 -7.89 6.13
CA THR A 27 -6.43 -9.09 6.24
C THR A 27 -6.73 -10.05 5.09
N HIS A 28 -5.70 -10.58 4.43
CA HIS A 28 -5.87 -11.56 3.35
C HIS A 28 -5.75 -12.99 3.89
N GLN A 29 -6.70 -13.85 3.55
CA GLN A 29 -6.75 -15.26 3.98
C GLN A 29 -5.95 -16.20 3.05
N GLY A 30 -4.75 -15.78 2.64
CA GLY A 30 -3.83 -16.61 1.87
C GLY A 30 -2.89 -17.38 2.78
N LYS A 31 -2.53 -18.64 2.43
CA LYS A 31 -1.53 -19.44 3.16
C LYS A 31 -0.22 -18.69 3.44
N ARG A 32 0.15 -17.76 2.54
CA ARG A 32 1.36 -16.94 2.63
C ARG A 32 1.15 -15.61 3.37
N CYS A 33 -0.09 -15.12 3.43
CA CYS A 33 -0.41 -13.82 4.04
C CYS A 33 -0.63 -13.94 5.55
N GLN A 34 -0.94 -15.14 6.08
CA GLN A 34 -1.00 -15.41 7.52
C GLN A 34 -1.91 -14.46 8.30
N GLY A 35 -2.98 -13.96 7.67
CA GLY A 35 -3.88 -12.98 8.29
C GLY A 35 -3.30 -11.56 8.42
N ARG A 36 -2.14 -11.28 7.82
CA ARG A 36 -1.55 -9.93 7.76
C ARG A 36 -2.25 -9.06 6.71
N THR A 37 -2.14 -7.76 6.91
CA THR A 37 -2.57 -6.76 5.93
C THR A 37 -1.54 -6.65 4.80
N PRO A 38 -1.94 -6.10 3.63
CA PRO A 38 -1.00 -5.80 2.56
C PRO A 38 0.22 -4.99 3.01
N MET A 39 0.03 -3.94 3.83
CA MET A 39 1.15 -3.11 4.30
C MET A 39 2.09 -3.82 5.27
N GLN A 40 1.55 -4.67 6.15
CA GLN A 40 2.37 -5.52 7.01
C GLN A 40 3.23 -6.49 6.18
N THR A 41 2.59 -7.17 5.21
CA THR A 41 3.29 -8.10 4.31
C THR A 41 4.37 -7.39 3.48
N PHE A 42 4.06 -6.19 2.97
CA PHE A 42 5.02 -5.39 2.21
C PHE A 42 6.25 -5.03 3.06
N THR A 43 6.03 -4.53 4.27
CA THR A 43 7.11 -4.11 5.18
C THR A 43 8.00 -5.27 5.59
N GLU A 44 7.41 -6.43 5.93
CA GLU A 44 8.17 -7.64 6.24
C GLU A 44 9.03 -8.10 5.05
N ASN A 45 8.46 -8.07 3.85
CA ASN A 45 9.16 -8.47 2.63
C ASN A 45 10.25 -7.47 2.21
N MET A 46 10.14 -6.18 2.56
CA MET A 46 11.19 -5.20 2.28
C MET A 46 12.50 -5.54 3.01
N LEU A 47 12.42 -6.03 4.25
CA LEU A 47 13.62 -6.45 4.98
C LEU A 47 14.28 -7.65 4.31
N ALA A 48 13.49 -8.67 3.97
CA ALA A 48 13.97 -9.84 3.25
C ALA A 48 14.52 -9.51 1.86
N ALA A 49 13.96 -8.49 1.19
CA ALA A 49 14.48 -7.99 -0.07
C ALA A 49 15.85 -7.32 0.13
N LYS A 50 15.99 -6.43 1.12
CA LYS A 50 17.25 -5.76 1.48
C LYS A 50 18.37 -6.76 1.79
N GLU A 51 18.09 -7.78 2.58
CA GLU A 51 19.05 -8.84 2.92
C GLU A 51 19.54 -9.63 1.70
N LYS A 52 18.74 -9.67 0.63
CA LYS A 52 19.03 -10.38 -0.62
C LYS A 52 19.52 -9.48 -1.74
N MET A 53 19.65 -8.17 -1.50
CA MET A 53 20.26 -7.26 -2.47
C MET A 53 21.77 -7.51 -2.47
N TRP A 54 22.20 -8.48 -3.28
CA TRP A 54 23.61 -8.89 -3.35
C TRP A 54 24.51 -7.86 -4.06
N ASP A 55 23.95 -6.87 -4.78
CA ASP A 55 24.72 -5.89 -5.57
C ASP A 55 24.10 -4.46 -5.62
N MET A 56 23.81 -3.82 -4.48
CA MET A 56 23.51 -2.36 -4.47
C MET A 56 24.61 -1.50 -3.85
N GLU A 57 25.87 -1.91 -3.95
CA GLU A 57 26.99 -0.98 -3.79
C GLU A 57 27.07 -0.06 -5.02
N GLY A 58 26.17 0.92 -5.13
CA GLY A 58 26.29 1.92 -6.21
C GLY A 58 25.04 2.69 -6.64
N SER A 59 23.94 2.68 -5.90
CA SER A 59 22.78 3.52 -6.25
C SER A 59 22.35 4.40 -5.07
N SER A 60 23.25 5.28 -4.64
CA SER A 60 22.97 6.35 -3.69
C SER A 60 22.05 7.45 -4.24
N GLU A 61 21.56 7.34 -5.48
CA GLU A 61 20.81 8.41 -6.16
C GLU A 61 19.27 8.24 -6.19
N LEU A 62 18.69 7.28 -5.47
CA LEU A 62 17.22 7.08 -5.46
C LEU A 62 16.52 7.56 -4.18
N THR A 63 17.19 8.32 -3.30
CA THR A 63 16.60 8.78 -2.02
C THR A 63 16.31 10.27 -1.91
N ALA A 64 16.26 11.01 -3.02
CA ALA A 64 15.86 12.42 -2.98
C ALA A 64 14.63 12.70 -3.84
N THR A 65 13.55 13.09 -3.16
CA THR A 65 12.32 13.76 -3.64
C THR A 65 11.09 12.87 -3.85
N ILE A 66 10.31 12.72 -2.78
CA ILE A 66 8.84 12.85 -2.82
C ILE A 66 8.49 14.04 -1.93
#